data_AF-D0MF07-F1
#
_entry.id   AF-D0MF07-F1
#
_cell.length_a   1.000
_cell.length_b   1.000
_cell.length_c   1.000
_cell.angle_alpha   90.00
_cell.angle_beta   90.00
_cell.angle_gamma   90.00
#
_symmetry.space_group_name_H-M   'P 1'
#
loop_
_entity.id
_entity.type
_entity.pdbx_description
1 polymer ?
#
loop_
_entity_poly.entity_id
_entity_poly.type
_entity_poly.pdbx_seq_one_letter_code
_entity_poly.pdbx_strand_id
1 'polypeptide(L)'
;MPFEIQDFHDLVRLLEAHPEWRAELRRLVLSEELLRLPELVQQLIEAHRRAEERLQHVEERLDRLEATVAQLVEAQRKAEERLQHVEERLDRLEATVAQLIEAQRKAEERLDRLEATVAQLVEAHRRAEERLDRLEATVAQLIEAQRKAEERLDRLEATVAQLIEAQRKAEERLQRTEARLERVEKRLERVEKRLEHVEIRLDGVEKRLEKTEDRLSKVWGGFLESRYRERAHAYFAPILSRIRVLSSEHLVQLLDEALEAGRLTEADRRDLLLADLVLQGRRDDQTVYLVAEVSGLISEDDVRRAVDRAQALARATDRPVIAAVAGETLPTDVQALAAQRGVWCITDGHVLSPAP
;
A
#
# COMPACT_ATOMS: atom_id res chain seq x y z
N MET A 1 -78.79 -94.29 -166.60
CA MET A 1 -77.73 -95.32 -166.76
C MET A 1 -76.49 -94.83 -166.01
N PRO A 2 -75.74 -95.73 -165.37
CA PRO A 2 -74.87 -95.41 -164.24
C PRO A 2 -73.52 -94.89 -164.75
N PHE A 3 -73.22 -93.64 -164.40
CA PHE A 3 -72.13 -92.79 -164.89
C PHE A 3 -70.74 -93.48 -164.82
N GLU A 4 -70.11 -93.71 -165.97
CA GLU A 4 -68.80 -94.38 -166.11
C GLU A 4 -67.65 -93.34 -166.15
N ILE A 5 -66.41 -93.75 -165.84
CA ILE A 5 -65.27 -92.81 -165.66
C ILE A 5 -64.95 -91.99 -166.92
N GLN A 6 -65.28 -92.48 -168.12
CA GLN A 6 -65.16 -91.72 -169.36
C GLN A 6 -66.11 -90.52 -169.40
N ASP A 7 -67.34 -90.68 -168.90
CA ASP A 7 -68.36 -89.61 -168.84
C ASP A 7 -67.90 -88.43 -167.97
N PHE A 8 -67.12 -88.69 -166.91
CA PHE A 8 -66.57 -87.65 -166.04
C PHE A 8 -65.45 -86.85 -166.72
N HIS A 9 -64.55 -87.51 -167.46
CA HIS A 9 -63.47 -86.81 -168.19
C HIS A 9 -64.01 -85.99 -169.36
N ASP A 10 -65.08 -86.45 -170.00
CA ASP A 10 -65.74 -85.69 -171.06
C ASP A 10 -66.49 -84.48 -170.50
N LEU A 11 -67.11 -84.60 -169.31
CA LEU A 11 -67.68 -83.45 -168.59
C LEU A 11 -66.60 -82.40 -168.25
N VAL A 12 -65.41 -82.81 -167.80
CA VAL A 12 -64.29 -81.88 -167.51
C VAL A 12 -63.80 -81.19 -168.79
N ARG A 13 -63.62 -81.93 -169.90
CA ARG A 13 -63.23 -81.34 -171.20
C ARG A 13 -64.27 -80.34 -171.72
N LEU A 14 -65.56 -80.62 -171.55
CA LEU A 14 -66.65 -79.69 -171.92
C LEU A 14 -66.65 -78.43 -171.06
N LEU A 15 -66.36 -78.54 -169.75
CA LEU A 15 -66.27 -77.39 -168.86
C LEU A 15 -65.01 -76.53 -169.07
N GLU A 16 -63.93 -77.10 -169.62
CA GLU A 16 -62.74 -76.35 -170.05
C GLU A 16 -62.94 -75.65 -171.40
N ALA A 17 -63.68 -76.27 -172.33
CA ALA A 17 -64.01 -75.70 -173.64
C ALA A 17 -65.08 -74.60 -173.59
N HIS A 18 -65.98 -74.64 -172.59
CA HIS A 18 -67.10 -73.70 -172.42
C HIS A 18 -67.02 -72.97 -171.07
N PRO A 19 -66.35 -71.80 -171.01
CA PRO A 19 -66.21 -71.00 -169.79
C PRO A 19 -67.56 -70.62 -169.15
N GLU A 20 -68.59 -70.39 -169.97
CA GLU A 20 -69.96 -70.11 -169.53
C GLU A 20 -70.54 -71.23 -168.64
N TRP A 21 -70.35 -72.49 -169.01
CA TRP A 21 -70.90 -73.62 -168.26
C TRP A 21 -70.14 -73.86 -166.96
N ARG A 22 -68.84 -73.59 -166.96
CA ARG A 22 -68.03 -73.58 -165.73
C ARG A 22 -68.50 -72.50 -164.76
N ALA A 23 -68.90 -71.32 -165.25
CA ALA A 23 -69.45 -70.25 -164.41
C ALA A 23 -70.83 -70.62 -163.83
N GLU A 24 -71.70 -71.23 -164.63
CA GLU A 24 -73.03 -71.71 -164.20
C GLU A 24 -72.91 -72.82 -163.13
N LEU A 25 -72.05 -73.81 -163.37
CA LEU A 25 -71.75 -74.89 -162.43
C LEU A 25 -71.13 -74.34 -161.13
N ARG A 26 -70.26 -73.33 -161.23
CA ARG A 26 -69.67 -72.66 -160.07
C ARG A 26 -70.72 -71.95 -159.22
N ARG A 27 -71.75 -71.35 -159.83
CA ARG A 27 -72.87 -70.68 -159.12
C ARG A 27 -73.87 -71.66 -158.50
N LEU A 28 -74.08 -72.83 -159.12
CA LEU A 28 -74.98 -73.89 -158.61
C LEU A 28 -74.34 -74.73 -157.49
N VAL A 29 -73.03 -74.97 -157.55
CA VAL A 29 -72.30 -75.83 -156.60
C VAL A 29 -71.64 -75.03 -155.48
N LEU A 30 -71.14 -73.82 -155.75
CA LEU A 30 -70.58 -72.93 -154.73
C LEU A 30 -71.59 -71.82 -154.43
N SER A 31 -72.26 -71.91 -153.28
CA SER A 31 -73.11 -70.84 -152.75
C SER A 31 -72.29 -69.55 -152.56
N GLU A 32 -72.94 -68.37 -152.58
CA GLU A 32 -72.25 -67.10 -152.32
C GLU A 32 -71.44 -67.11 -151.01
N GLU A 33 -71.90 -67.87 -150.00
CA GLU A 33 -71.17 -68.09 -148.74
C GLU A 33 -69.82 -68.79 -148.96
N LEU A 34 -69.76 -69.82 -149.81
CA LEU A 34 -68.52 -70.53 -150.14
C LEU A 34 -67.56 -69.68 -151.00
N LEU A 35 -68.09 -68.76 -151.81
CA LEU A 35 -67.29 -67.83 -152.61
C LEU A 35 -66.71 -66.67 -151.78
N ARG A 36 -67.36 -66.26 -150.68
CA ARG A 36 -66.86 -65.24 -149.73
C ARG A 36 -65.90 -65.82 -148.67
N LEU A 37 -65.81 -67.15 -148.57
CA LEU A 37 -64.96 -67.83 -147.61
C LEU A 37 -63.48 -67.39 -147.67
N PRO A 38 -62.83 -67.24 -148.84
CA PRO A 38 -61.44 -66.77 -148.90
C PRO A 38 -61.26 -65.35 -148.35
N GLU A 39 -62.25 -64.48 -148.56
CA GLU A 39 -62.24 -63.10 -148.07
C GLU A 39 -62.49 -63.06 -146.55
N LEU A 40 -63.43 -63.87 -146.03
CA LEU A 40 -63.63 -64.05 -144.58
C LEU A 40 -62.39 -64.65 -143.90
N VAL A 41 -61.72 -65.61 -144.55
CA VAL A 41 -60.45 -66.19 -144.07
C VAL A 41 -59.33 -65.15 -144.09
N GLN A 42 -59.22 -64.31 -145.12
CA GLN A 42 -58.27 -63.20 -145.14
C GLN A 42 -58.56 -62.18 -144.03
N GLN A 43 -59.82 -61.79 -143.84
CA GLN A 43 -60.23 -60.89 -142.75
C GLN A 43 -59.94 -61.51 -141.38
N LEU A 44 -60.13 -62.82 -141.22
CA LEU A 44 -59.78 -63.56 -140.00
C LEU A 44 -58.26 -63.60 -139.79
N ILE A 45 -57.46 -63.85 -140.82
CA ILE A 45 -55.99 -63.82 -140.76
C ILE A 45 -55.51 -62.41 -140.39
N GLU A 46 -56.08 -61.36 -140.98
CA GLU A 46 -55.74 -59.97 -140.65
C GLU A 46 -56.20 -59.57 -139.24
N ALA A 47 -57.36 -60.05 -138.79
CA ALA A 47 -57.81 -59.85 -137.42
C ALA A 47 -56.93 -60.62 -136.42
N HIS A 48 -56.51 -61.84 -136.77
CA HIS A 48 -55.61 -62.67 -135.98
C HIS A 48 -54.23 -62.03 -135.86
N ARG A 49 -53.65 -61.59 -136.98
CA ARG A 49 -52.38 -60.84 -137.00
C ARG A 49 -52.46 -59.56 -136.15
N ARG A 50 -53.55 -58.78 -136.26
CA ARG A 50 -53.78 -57.61 -135.40
C ARG A 50 -53.91 -57.98 -133.92
N ALA A 51 -54.47 -59.14 -133.61
CA ALA A 51 -54.57 -59.64 -132.24
C ALA A 51 -53.19 -60.07 -131.71
N GLU A 52 -52.38 -60.77 -132.52
CA GLU A 52 -51.00 -61.12 -132.20
C GLU A 52 -50.14 -59.88 -131.95
N GLU A 53 -50.21 -58.86 -132.81
CA GLU A 53 -49.49 -57.60 -132.64
C GLU A 53 -49.92 -56.87 -131.35
N ARG A 54 -51.21 -56.90 -130.99
CA ARG A 54 -51.71 -56.36 -129.72
C ARG A 54 -51.22 -57.17 -128.51
N LEU A 55 -51.19 -58.49 -128.62
CA LEU A 55 -50.69 -59.38 -127.57
C LEU A 55 -49.20 -59.12 -127.32
N GLN A 56 -48.38 -59.02 -128.37
CA GLN A 56 -46.97 -58.64 -128.26
C GLN A 56 -46.79 -57.28 -127.58
N HIS A 57 -47.60 -56.27 -127.95
CA HIS A 57 -47.55 -54.96 -127.29
C HIS A 57 -47.97 -55.02 -125.81
N VAL A 58 -48.92 -55.89 -125.47
CA VAL A 58 -49.31 -56.12 -124.06
C VAL A 58 -48.18 -56.81 -123.31
N GLU A 59 -47.55 -57.83 -123.89
CA GLU A 59 -46.38 -58.52 -123.32
C GLU A 59 -45.24 -57.52 -123.05
N GLU A 60 -44.86 -56.70 -124.03
CA GLU A 60 -43.85 -55.65 -123.84
C GLU A 60 -44.23 -54.65 -122.73
N ARG A 61 -45.52 -54.32 -122.60
CA ARG A 61 -45.99 -53.45 -121.52
C ARG A 61 -45.96 -54.16 -120.17
N LEU A 62 -46.25 -55.46 -120.13
CA LEU A 62 -46.13 -56.27 -118.92
C LEU A 62 -44.66 -56.35 -118.48
N ASP A 63 -43.72 -56.62 -119.38
CA ASP A 63 -42.28 -56.64 -119.06
C ASP A 63 -41.79 -55.30 -118.50
N ARG A 64 -42.23 -54.18 -119.08
CA ARG A 64 -41.91 -52.83 -118.57
C ARG A 64 -42.54 -52.56 -117.20
N LEU A 65 -43.76 -53.03 -116.98
CA LEU A 65 -44.42 -52.92 -115.68
C LEU A 65 -43.70 -53.76 -114.64
N GLU A 66 -43.33 -55.00 -114.95
CA GLU A 66 -42.54 -55.87 -114.08
C GLU A 66 -41.19 -55.23 -113.72
N ALA A 67 -40.48 -54.65 -114.69
CA ALA A 67 -39.24 -53.93 -114.43
C ALA A 67 -39.45 -52.70 -113.53
N THR A 68 -40.52 -51.94 -113.73
CA THR A 68 -40.86 -50.77 -112.90
C THR A 68 -41.22 -51.19 -111.48
N VAL A 69 -42.00 -52.27 -111.32
CA VAL A 69 -42.35 -52.84 -110.02
C VAL A 69 -41.09 -53.32 -109.30
N ALA A 70 -40.18 -54.00 -109.98
CA ALA A 70 -38.90 -54.42 -109.40
C ALA A 70 -38.07 -53.23 -108.90
N GLN A 71 -38.00 -52.14 -109.67
CA GLN A 71 -37.32 -50.91 -109.27
C GLN A 71 -37.99 -50.24 -108.05
N LEU A 72 -39.33 -50.22 -108.01
CA LEU A 72 -40.08 -49.69 -106.87
C LEU A 72 -39.85 -50.52 -105.61
N VAL A 73 -39.80 -51.85 -105.70
CA VAL A 73 -39.47 -52.74 -104.58
C VAL A 73 -38.05 -52.46 -104.05
N GLU A 74 -37.07 -52.28 -104.95
CA GLU A 74 -35.72 -51.93 -104.53
C GLU A 74 -35.63 -50.53 -103.88
N ALA A 75 -36.34 -49.55 -104.44
CA ALA A 75 -36.43 -48.21 -103.87
C ALA A 75 -37.12 -48.21 -102.50
N GLN A 76 -38.19 -49.00 -102.35
CA GLN A 76 -38.90 -49.20 -101.08
C GLN A 76 -37.98 -49.82 -100.04
N ARG A 77 -37.24 -50.88 -100.39
CA ARG A 77 -36.26 -51.51 -99.49
C ARG A 77 -35.18 -50.52 -99.04
N LYS A 78 -34.63 -49.71 -99.96
CA LYS A 78 -33.64 -48.66 -99.61
C LYS A 78 -34.24 -47.58 -98.70
N ALA A 79 -35.52 -47.26 -98.87
CA ALA A 79 -36.23 -46.32 -98.00
C ALA A 79 -36.44 -46.90 -96.60
N GLU A 80 -36.83 -48.17 -96.49
CA GLU A 80 -36.95 -48.90 -95.22
C GLU A 80 -35.62 -48.96 -94.47
N GLU A 81 -34.51 -49.26 -95.16
CA GLU A 81 -33.16 -49.24 -94.58
C GLU A 81 -32.76 -47.85 -94.07
N ARG A 82 -33.12 -46.78 -94.80
CA ARG A 82 -32.88 -45.39 -94.35
C ARG A 82 -33.73 -45.01 -93.14
N LEU A 83 -34.99 -45.46 -93.09
CA LEU A 83 -35.88 -45.23 -91.95
C LEU A 83 -35.34 -45.91 -90.69
N GLN A 84 -34.90 -47.16 -90.79
CA GLN A 84 -34.24 -47.87 -89.68
C GLN A 84 -33.01 -47.11 -89.17
N HIS A 85 -32.17 -46.61 -90.08
CA HIS A 85 -31.00 -45.81 -89.67
C HIS A 85 -31.39 -44.48 -89.00
N VAL A 86 -32.49 -43.85 -89.41
CA VAL A 86 -33.00 -42.64 -88.75
C VAL A 86 -33.55 -42.97 -87.37
N GLU A 87 -34.30 -44.06 -87.22
CA GLU A 87 -34.79 -44.55 -85.93
C GLU A 87 -33.62 -44.80 -84.95
N GLU A 88 -32.58 -45.52 -85.38
CA GLU A 88 -31.38 -45.73 -84.56
C GLU A 88 -30.68 -44.42 -84.15
N ARG A 89 -30.68 -43.41 -85.03
CA ARG A 89 -30.12 -42.09 -84.72
C ARG A 89 -30.99 -41.32 -83.73
N LEU A 90 -32.32 -41.44 -83.84
CA LEU A 90 -33.27 -40.86 -82.90
C LEU A 90 -33.11 -41.49 -81.52
N ASP A 91 -33.01 -42.82 -81.42
CA ASP A 91 -32.78 -43.51 -80.14
C ASP A 91 -31.47 -43.06 -79.47
N ARG A 92 -30.39 -42.89 -80.25
CA ARG A 92 -29.10 -42.38 -79.74
C ARG A 92 -29.21 -40.92 -79.28
N LEU A 93 -29.96 -40.10 -79.99
CA LEU A 93 -30.20 -38.70 -79.60
C LEU A 93 -31.01 -38.63 -78.32
N GLU A 94 -32.08 -39.42 -78.20
CA GLU A 94 -32.90 -39.51 -77.00
C GLU A 94 -32.06 -39.94 -75.79
N ALA A 95 -31.21 -40.96 -75.94
CA ALA A 95 -30.28 -41.39 -74.90
C ALA A 95 -29.30 -40.29 -74.50
N THR A 96 -28.76 -39.53 -75.47
CA THR A 96 -27.83 -38.42 -75.20
C THR A 96 -28.54 -37.28 -74.47
N VAL A 97 -29.76 -36.93 -74.89
CA VAL A 97 -30.58 -35.90 -74.23
C VAL A 97 -30.91 -36.30 -72.80
N ALA A 98 -31.27 -37.56 -72.55
CA ALA A 98 -31.50 -38.06 -71.20
C ALA A 98 -30.25 -37.94 -70.31
N GLN A 99 -29.07 -38.26 -70.84
CA GLN A 99 -27.80 -38.08 -70.12
C GLN A 99 -27.49 -36.61 -69.82
N LEU A 100 -27.77 -35.70 -70.76
CA LEU A 100 -27.59 -34.26 -70.55
C LEU A 100 -28.52 -33.72 -69.47
N ILE A 101 -29.79 -34.14 -69.45
CA ILE A 101 -30.75 -33.77 -68.40
C ILE A 101 -30.24 -34.21 -67.03
N GLU A 102 -29.74 -35.44 -66.92
CA GLU A 102 -29.20 -35.91 -65.63
C GLU A 102 -27.90 -35.20 -65.24
N ALA A 103 -27.01 -34.92 -66.18
CA ALA A 103 -25.80 -34.13 -65.93
C ALA A 103 -26.15 -32.71 -65.48
N GLN A 104 -27.15 -32.08 -66.10
CA GLN A 104 -27.67 -30.76 -65.74
C GLN A 104 -28.24 -30.77 -64.31
N ARG A 105 -29.08 -31.76 -63.97
CA ARG A 105 -29.61 -31.90 -62.61
C ARG A 105 -28.50 -32.06 -61.56
N LYS A 106 -27.47 -32.86 -61.84
CA LYS A 106 -26.30 -33.01 -60.95
C LYS A 106 -25.50 -31.71 -60.83
N ALA A 107 -25.45 -30.89 -61.87
CA ALA A 107 -24.80 -29.58 -61.83
C ALA A 107 -25.61 -28.60 -60.98
N GLU A 108 -26.93 -28.56 -61.12
CA GLU A 108 -27.83 -27.76 -60.28
C GLU A 108 -27.68 -28.13 -58.80
N GLU A 109 -27.69 -29.42 -58.46
CA GLU A 109 -27.45 -29.88 -57.08
C GLU A 109 -26.07 -29.46 -56.53
N ARG A 110 -25.04 -29.38 -57.38
CA ARG A 110 -23.72 -28.88 -56.98
C ARG A 110 -23.72 -27.37 -56.77
N LEU A 111 -24.45 -26.63 -57.60
CA LEU A 111 -24.63 -25.18 -57.44
C LEU A 111 -25.34 -24.86 -56.13
N ASP A 112 -26.44 -25.56 -55.81
CA ASP A 112 -27.15 -25.38 -54.54
C ASP A 112 -26.24 -25.61 -53.32
N ARG A 113 -25.39 -26.65 -53.38
CA ARG A 113 -24.39 -26.92 -52.33
C ARG A 113 -23.34 -25.83 -52.24
N LEU A 114 -22.85 -25.32 -53.38
CA LEU A 114 -21.89 -24.23 -53.41
C LEU A 114 -22.50 -22.96 -52.80
N GLU A 115 -23.72 -22.60 -53.19
CA GLU A 115 -24.46 -21.47 -52.62
C GLU A 115 -24.60 -21.59 -51.10
N ALA A 116 -24.96 -22.78 -50.60
CA ALA A 116 -25.04 -23.04 -49.17
C ALA A 116 -23.67 -22.88 -48.47
N THR A 117 -22.58 -23.36 -49.06
CA THR A 117 -21.24 -23.19 -48.48
C THR A 117 -20.77 -21.74 -48.49
N VAL A 118 -21.09 -20.99 -49.55
CA VAL A 118 -20.77 -19.56 -49.65
C VAL A 118 -21.54 -18.78 -48.60
N ALA A 119 -22.84 -19.07 -48.41
CA ALA A 119 -23.64 -18.45 -47.35
C ALA A 119 -23.06 -18.72 -45.95
N GLN A 120 -22.59 -19.95 -45.69
CA GLN A 120 -21.91 -20.29 -44.43
C GLN A 120 -20.59 -19.54 -44.24
N LEU A 121 -19.79 -19.39 -45.31
CA LEU A 121 -18.54 -18.63 -45.28
C LEU A 121 -18.79 -17.15 -45.01
N VAL A 122 -19.81 -16.55 -45.62
CA VAL A 122 -20.20 -15.15 -45.37
C VAL A 122 -20.58 -14.96 -43.89
N GLU A 123 -21.38 -15.86 -43.32
CA GLU A 123 -21.75 -15.78 -41.90
C GLU A 123 -20.54 -16.01 -40.97
N ALA A 124 -19.65 -16.94 -41.31
CA ALA A 124 -18.41 -17.15 -40.56
C ALA A 124 -17.49 -15.92 -40.63
N HIS A 125 -17.41 -15.26 -41.78
CA HIS A 125 -16.63 -14.03 -41.97
C HIS A 125 -17.20 -12.89 -41.12
N ARG A 126 -18.51 -12.67 -41.17
CA ARG A 126 -19.21 -11.68 -40.34
C ARG A 126 -18.95 -11.89 -38.85
N ARG A 127 -18.98 -13.15 -38.37
CA ARG A 127 -18.64 -13.48 -36.97
C ARG A 127 -17.17 -13.23 -36.64
N ALA A 128 -16.27 -13.39 -37.61
CA ALA A 128 -14.86 -13.09 -37.42
C ALA A 128 -14.63 -11.57 -37.31
N GLU A 129 -15.29 -10.77 -38.15
CA GLU A 129 -15.28 -9.31 -38.06
C GLU A 129 -15.79 -8.83 -36.69
N GLU A 130 -16.94 -9.33 -36.21
CA GLU A 130 -17.44 -8.99 -34.87
C GLU A 130 -16.46 -9.35 -33.74
N ARG A 131 -15.69 -10.43 -33.90
CA ARG A 131 -14.65 -10.82 -32.94
C ARG A 131 -13.44 -9.89 -33.01
N LEU A 132 -13.08 -9.41 -34.20
CA LEU A 132 -12.02 -8.42 -34.37
C LEU A 132 -12.42 -7.09 -33.73
N ASP A 133 -13.65 -6.60 -33.96
CA ASP A 133 -14.15 -5.38 -33.32
C ASP A 133 -14.09 -5.47 -31.79
N ARG A 134 -14.47 -6.63 -31.23
CA ARG A 134 -14.36 -6.86 -29.77
C ARG A 134 -12.92 -6.86 -29.30
N LEU A 135 -12.00 -7.48 -30.05
CA LEU A 135 -10.57 -7.48 -29.72
C LEU A 135 -9.97 -6.08 -29.80
N GLU A 136 -10.35 -5.28 -30.80
CA GLU A 136 -9.93 -3.88 -30.89
C GLU A 136 -10.42 -3.07 -29.69
N ALA A 137 -11.69 -3.27 -29.28
CA ALA A 137 -12.23 -2.64 -28.10
C ALA A 137 -11.51 -3.06 -26.81
N THR A 138 -11.16 -4.34 -26.64
CA THR A 138 -10.41 -4.80 -25.45
C THR A 138 -8.98 -4.27 -25.45
N VAL A 139 -8.31 -4.23 -26.61
CA VAL A 139 -6.97 -3.64 -26.73
C VAL A 139 -7.00 -2.14 -26.40
N ALA A 140 -7.99 -1.39 -26.87
CA ALA A 140 -8.15 0.01 -26.51
C ALA A 140 -8.33 0.21 -24.99
N GLN A 141 -9.11 -0.66 -24.33
CA GLN A 141 -9.27 -0.64 -22.87
C GLN A 141 -7.97 -0.97 -22.14
N LEU A 142 -7.17 -1.93 -22.64
CA LEU A 142 -5.87 -2.27 -22.07
C LEU A 142 -4.88 -1.11 -22.18
N ILE A 143 -4.84 -0.40 -23.31
CA ILE A 143 -4.00 0.80 -23.50
C ILE A 143 -4.37 1.88 -22.47
N GLU A 144 -5.66 2.15 -22.29
CA GLU A 144 -6.13 3.13 -21.30
C GLU A 144 -5.81 2.70 -19.86
N ALA A 145 -5.96 1.41 -19.54
CA ALA A 145 -5.59 0.86 -18.24
C ALA A 145 -4.08 0.95 -17.99
N GLN A 146 -3.26 0.68 -19.01
CA GLN A 146 -1.81 0.81 -18.95
C GLN A 146 -1.40 2.26 -18.70
N ARG A 147 -1.97 3.22 -19.43
CA ARG A 147 -1.71 4.65 -19.20
C ARG A 147 -2.04 5.08 -17.77
N LYS A 148 -3.17 4.64 -17.22
CA LYS A 148 -3.54 4.90 -15.81
C LYS A 148 -2.57 4.27 -14.81
N ALA A 149 -2.01 3.11 -15.14
CA ALA A 149 -1.01 2.45 -14.32
C ALA A 149 0.32 3.24 -14.33
N GLU A 150 0.75 3.70 -15.50
CA GLU A 150 1.92 4.58 -15.67
C GLU A 150 1.76 5.88 -14.85
N GLU A 151 0.62 6.56 -14.96
CA GLU A 151 0.34 7.76 -14.15
C GLU A 151 0.35 7.51 -12.63
N ARG A 152 -0.04 6.30 -12.20
CA ARG A 152 0.04 5.91 -10.78
C ARG A 152 1.47 5.64 -10.34
N LEU A 153 2.29 5.05 -11.21
CA LEU A 153 3.71 4.83 -10.96
C LEU A 153 4.45 6.17 -10.82
N ASP A 154 4.22 7.12 -11.72
CA ASP A 154 4.80 8.47 -11.63
C ASP A 154 4.46 9.15 -10.29
N ARG A 155 3.21 9.03 -9.83
CA ARG A 155 2.78 9.55 -8.52
C ARG A 155 3.48 8.83 -7.37
N LEU A 156 3.61 7.51 -7.44
CA LEU A 156 4.33 6.74 -6.42
C LEU A 156 5.80 7.15 -6.36
N GLU A 157 6.46 7.28 -7.50
CA GLU A 157 7.85 7.77 -7.58
C GLU A 157 7.99 9.15 -6.94
N ALA A 158 7.08 10.09 -7.25
CA ALA A 158 7.07 11.41 -6.62
C ALA A 158 6.89 11.33 -5.09
N THR A 159 6.00 10.46 -4.59
CA THR A 159 5.81 10.29 -3.14
C THR A 159 7.03 9.66 -2.47
N VAL A 160 7.68 8.69 -3.10
CA VAL A 160 8.92 8.07 -2.59
C VAL A 160 10.04 9.11 -2.52
N ALA A 161 10.19 9.94 -3.55
CA ALA A 161 11.15 11.03 -3.53
C ALA A 161 10.90 12.03 -2.38
N GLN A 162 9.63 12.36 -2.11
CA GLN A 162 9.26 13.21 -0.97
C GLN A 162 9.57 12.56 0.39
N LEU A 163 9.34 11.24 0.52
CA LEU A 163 9.65 10.50 1.74
C LEU A 163 11.16 10.44 2.00
N ILE A 164 11.98 10.23 0.96
CA ILE A 164 13.44 10.27 1.07
C ILE A 164 13.91 11.62 1.59
N GLU A 165 13.39 12.73 1.03
CA GLU A 165 13.75 14.07 1.49
C GLU A 165 13.28 14.36 2.92
N ALA A 166 12.08 13.89 3.29
CA ALA A 166 11.56 14.01 4.65
C ALA A 166 12.41 13.22 5.66
N GLN A 167 12.84 12.00 5.28
CA GLN A 167 13.73 11.16 6.07
C GLN A 167 15.07 11.85 6.27
N ARG A 168 15.68 12.40 5.21
CA ARG A 168 16.95 13.14 5.33
C ARG A 168 16.85 14.33 6.29
N LYS A 169 15.76 15.11 6.21
CA LYS A 169 15.49 16.20 7.16
C LYS A 169 15.30 15.72 8.59
N ALA A 170 14.69 14.56 8.79
CA ALA A 170 14.52 13.97 10.11
C ALA A 170 15.88 13.54 10.70
N GLU A 171 16.73 12.90 9.89
CA GLU A 171 18.11 12.53 10.27
C GLU A 171 18.95 13.78 10.64
N GLU A 172 18.89 14.84 9.83
CA GLU A 172 19.56 16.11 10.14
C GLU A 172 19.06 16.74 11.46
N ARG A 173 17.76 16.64 11.76
CA ARG A 173 17.20 17.12 13.03
C ARG A 173 17.66 16.27 14.21
N LEU A 174 17.75 14.95 14.03
CA LEU A 174 18.23 14.02 15.06
C LEU A 174 19.69 14.34 15.43
N GLN A 175 20.56 14.50 14.44
CA GLN A 175 21.95 14.89 14.66
C GLN A 175 22.08 16.22 15.42
N ARG A 176 21.23 17.20 15.09
CA ARG A 176 21.19 18.48 15.84
C ARG A 176 20.74 18.30 17.28
N THR A 177 19.78 17.41 17.54
CA THR A 177 19.33 17.11 18.91
C THR A 177 20.41 16.37 19.71
N GLU A 178 21.09 15.41 19.11
CA GLU A 178 22.23 14.70 19.73
C GLU A 178 23.34 15.69 20.12
N ALA A 179 23.75 16.55 19.19
CA ALA A 179 24.75 17.58 19.47
C ALA A 179 24.29 18.59 20.54
N ARG A 180 22.98 18.83 20.69
CA ARG A 180 22.44 19.66 21.77
C ARG A 180 22.48 18.95 23.11
N LEU A 181 22.17 17.65 23.15
CA LEU A 181 22.25 16.83 24.35
C LEU A 181 23.68 16.75 24.87
N GLU A 182 24.66 16.51 24.00
CA GLU A 182 26.09 16.50 24.38
C GLU A 182 26.52 17.86 24.99
N ARG A 183 26.02 18.98 24.44
CA ARG A 183 26.26 20.31 25.05
C ARG A 183 25.59 20.49 26.40
N VAL A 184 24.42 19.90 26.62
CA VAL A 184 23.72 19.94 27.91
C VAL A 184 24.48 19.11 28.94
N GLU A 185 24.93 17.91 28.59
CA GLU A 185 25.76 17.06 29.45
C GLU A 185 27.02 17.81 29.91
N LYS A 186 27.80 18.39 28.99
CA LYS A 186 28.98 19.22 29.33
C LYS A 186 28.64 20.46 30.16
N ARG A 187 27.40 20.94 30.15
CA ARG A 187 26.95 22.04 31.03
C ARG A 187 26.61 21.52 32.41
N LEU A 188 25.98 20.36 32.51
CA LEU A 188 25.66 19.72 33.79
C LEU A 188 26.93 19.36 34.54
N GLU A 189 27.93 18.75 33.89
CA GLU A 189 29.23 18.48 34.50
C GLU A 189 29.91 19.74 35.06
N ARG A 190 29.77 20.89 34.35
CA ARG A 190 30.30 22.18 34.84
C ARG A 190 29.50 22.73 36.01
N VAL A 191 28.19 22.50 36.04
CA VAL A 191 27.34 22.90 37.17
C VAL A 191 27.68 22.06 38.40
N GLU A 192 27.85 20.74 38.25
CA GLU A 192 28.28 19.83 39.33
C GLU A 192 29.58 20.30 39.96
N LYS A 193 30.64 20.54 39.16
CA LYS A 193 31.92 21.07 39.67
C LYS A 193 31.79 22.42 40.38
N ARG A 194 30.86 23.28 39.93
CA ARG A 194 30.60 24.56 40.60
C ARG A 194 29.88 24.37 41.92
N LEU A 195 28.96 23.41 42.02
CA LEU A 195 28.27 23.08 43.25
C LEU A 195 29.23 22.50 44.29
N GLU A 196 30.13 21.59 43.89
CA GLU A 196 31.23 21.10 44.75
C GLU A 196 32.07 22.28 45.30
N HIS A 197 32.41 23.25 44.44
CA HIS A 197 33.16 24.42 44.90
C HIS A 197 32.36 25.32 45.84
N VAL A 198 31.05 25.45 45.64
CA VAL A 198 30.17 26.21 46.54
C VAL A 198 30.08 25.52 47.90
N GLU A 199 29.96 24.20 47.92
CA GLU A 199 29.95 23.40 49.16
C GLU A 199 31.22 23.63 49.99
N ILE A 200 32.40 23.51 49.37
CA ILE A 200 33.68 23.79 50.03
C ILE A 200 33.76 25.23 50.56
N ARG A 201 33.20 26.20 49.82
CA ARG A 201 33.16 27.60 50.27
C ARG A 201 32.21 27.80 51.45
N LEU A 202 31.07 27.11 51.49
CA LEU A 202 30.12 27.17 52.59
C LEU A 202 30.74 26.59 53.86
N ASP A 203 31.43 25.44 53.78
CA ASP A 203 32.21 24.88 54.90
C ASP A 203 33.24 25.89 55.44
N GLY A 204 33.89 26.63 54.53
CA GLY A 204 34.85 27.68 54.88
C GLY A 204 34.20 28.89 55.56
N VAL A 205 32.97 29.26 55.16
CA VAL A 205 32.20 30.33 55.79
C VAL A 205 31.73 29.89 57.17
N GLU A 206 31.22 28.67 57.33
CA GLU A 206 30.77 28.11 58.59
C GLU A 206 31.90 28.12 59.65
N LYS A 207 33.08 27.61 59.29
CA LYS A 207 34.27 27.64 60.18
C LYS A 207 34.73 29.06 60.53
N ARG A 208 34.53 30.03 59.64
CA ARG A 208 34.83 31.44 59.93
C ARG A 208 33.81 32.04 60.86
N LEU A 209 32.53 31.68 60.70
CA LEU A 209 31.44 32.15 61.53
C LEU A 209 31.62 31.67 62.98
N GLU A 210 31.94 30.39 63.17
CA GLU A 210 32.30 29.78 64.47
C GLU A 210 33.43 30.57 65.15
N LYS A 211 34.53 30.85 64.42
CA LYS A 211 35.63 31.65 64.96
C LYS A 211 35.24 33.09 65.27
N THR A 212 34.33 33.70 64.52
CA THR A 212 33.86 35.06 64.82
C THR A 212 32.95 35.06 66.04
N GLU A 213 32.10 34.05 66.20
CA GLU A 213 31.27 33.85 67.39
C GLU A 213 32.13 33.69 68.64
N ASP A 214 33.15 32.82 68.60
CA ASP A 214 34.14 32.67 69.69
C ASP A 214 34.83 33.98 70.07
N ARG A 215 35.22 34.78 69.07
CA ARG A 215 35.88 36.07 69.30
C ARG A 215 34.92 37.08 69.91
N LEU A 216 33.68 37.14 69.41
CA LEU A 216 32.65 38.03 69.95
C LEU A 216 32.34 37.67 71.40
N SER A 217 32.22 36.39 71.74
CA SER A 217 32.01 35.94 73.13
C SER A 217 33.11 36.45 74.07
N LYS A 218 34.38 36.40 73.65
CA LYS A 218 35.51 36.93 74.43
C LYS A 218 35.47 38.45 74.60
N VAL A 219 35.13 39.18 73.52
CA VAL A 219 35.02 40.65 73.56
C VAL A 219 33.87 41.08 74.46
N TRP A 220 32.72 40.41 74.37
CA TRP A 220 31.56 40.66 75.22
C TRP A 220 31.87 40.41 76.69
N GLY A 221 32.58 39.32 77.03
CA GLY A 221 33.03 39.06 78.40
C GLY A 221 33.88 40.21 78.96
N GLY A 222 34.94 40.61 78.26
CA GLY A 222 35.79 41.71 78.71
C GLY A 222 35.08 43.07 78.79
N PHE A 223 34.12 43.35 77.89
CA PHE A 223 33.30 44.56 77.97
C PHE A 223 32.43 44.59 79.22
N LEU A 224 31.79 43.46 79.57
CA LEU A 224 30.97 43.35 80.77
C LEU A 224 31.80 43.57 82.03
N GLU A 225 32.94 42.89 82.15
CA GLU A 225 33.88 43.08 83.28
C GLU A 225 34.27 44.56 83.44
N SER A 226 34.65 45.24 82.35
CA SER A 226 35.00 46.67 82.37
C SER A 226 33.82 47.54 82.79
N ARG A 227 32.62 47.28 82.24
CA ARG A 227 31.41 48.04 82.53
C ARG A 227 31.02 47.96 84.00
N TYR A 228 31.06 46.76 84.60
CA TYR A 228 30.77 46.57 86.02
C TYR A 228 31.82 47.20 86.93
N ARG A 229 33.09 47.21 86.50
CA ARG A 229 34.19 47.89 87.21
C ARG A 229 34.07 49.41 87.19
N GLU A 230 33.88 50.02 86.02
CA GLU A 230 33.76 51.47 85.86
C GLU A 230 32.52 52.04 86.55
N ARG A 231 31.40 51.31 86.46
CA ARG A 231 30.12 51.71 87.06
C ARG A 231 29.83 51.01 88.37
N ALA A 232 30.85 50.54 89.09
CA ALA A 232 30.67 49.82 90.35
C ALA A 232 29.84 50.63 91.37
N HIS A 233 30.04 51.95 91.40
CA HIS A 233 29.28 52.86 92.26
C HIS A 233 27.77 52.89 91.96
N ALA A 234 27.35 52.57 90.74
CA ALA A 234 25.95 52.53 90.35
C ALA A 234 25.35 51.13 90.56
N TYR A 235 26.06 50.08 90.13
CA TYR A 235 25.58 48.70 90.20
C TYR A 235 25.54 48.14 91.63
N PHE A 236 26.50 48.52 92.48
CA PHE A 236 26.63 47.97 93.84
C PHE A 236 26.19 48.96 94.94
N ALA A 237 25.74 50.17 94.57
CA ALA A 237 25.22 51.18 95.51
C ALA A 237 24.12 50.66 96.46
N PRO A 238 23.18 49.81 96.00
CA PRO A 238 22.17 49.23 96.90
C PRO A 238 22.75 48.31 97.99
N ILE A 239 23.99 47.84 97.83
CA ILE A 239 24.64 46.87 98.72
C ILE A 239 25.66 47.54 99.65
N LEU A 240 26.44 48.49 99.13
CA LEU A 240 27.53 49.16 99.84
C LEU A 240 27.48 50.68 99.65
N SER A 241 27.86 51.43 100.68
CA SER A 241 28.09 52.88 100.60
C SER A 241 29.59 53.19 100.52
N ARG A 242 29.98 54.39 100.04
CA ARG A 242 31.40 54.81 99.89
C ARG A 242 32.27 53.79 99.13
N ILE A 243 31.73 53.24 98.04
CA ILE A 243 32.36 52.19 97.22
C ILE A 243 33.67 52.70 96.61
N ARG A 244 34.73 51.89 96.75
CA ARG A 244 36.00 52.01 96.06
C ARG A 244 36.31 50.68 95.40
N VAL A 245 36.57 50.70 94.10
CA VAL A 245 37.14 49.54 93.42
C VAL A 245 38.58 49.38 93.88
N LEU A 246 38.95 48.20 94.38
CA LEU A 246 40.33 47.91 94.70
C LEU A 246 41.13 47.79 93.39
N SER A 247 42.21 48.55 93.28
CA SER A 247 43.14 48.38 92.17
C SER A 247 43.88 47.04 92.32
N SER A 248 44.36 46.49 91.21
CA SER A 248 45.12 45.24 91.21
C SER A 248 46.35 45.33 92.12
N GLU A 249 47.03 46.47 92.18
CA GLU A 249 48.19 46.68 93.05
C GLU A 249 47.85 46.59 94.54
N HIS A 250 46.76 47.24 94.96
CA HIS A 250 46.32 47.19 96.35
C HIS A 250 45.79 45.81 96.73
N LEU A 251 45.12 45.10 95.80
CA LEU A 251 44.68 43.74 96.04
C LEU A 251 45.89 42.81 96.21
N VAL A 252 46.91 42.90 95.33
CA VAL A 252 48.15 42.11 95.46
C VAL A 252 48.82 42.35 96.81
N GLN A 253 49.02 43.60 97.21
CA GLN A 253 49.62 43.95 98.50
C GLN A 253 48.86 43.33 99.68
N LEU A 254 47.53 43.48 99.68
CA LEU A 254 46.66 42.94 100.72
C LEU A 254 46.74 41.41 100.80
N LEU A 255 46.81 40.73 99.65
CA LEU A 255 46.89 39.27 99.60
C LEU A 255 48.29 38.76 99.98
N ASP A 256 49.36 39.48 99.61
CA ASP A 256 50.73 39.17 100.00
C ASP A 256 50.90 39.27 101.52
N GLU A 257 50.41 40.36 102.13
CA GLU A 257 50.41 40.54 103.59
C GLU A 257 49.61 39.42 104.30
N ALA A 258 48.49 39.00 103.73
CA ALA A 258 47.67 37.92 104.28
C ALA A 258 48.32 36.54 104.14
N LEU A 259 49.07 36.31 103.05
CA LEU A 259 49.84 35.09 102.81
C LEU A 259 51.02 35.00 103.79
N GLU A 260 51.77 36.09 103.96
CA GLU A 260 52.87 36.20 104.92
C GLU A 260 52.37 35.99 106.36
N ALA A 261 51.17 36.49 106.68
CA ALA A 261 50.52 36.28 107.97
C ALA A 261 49.90 34.88 108.14
N GLY A 262 50.02 33.99 107.14
CA GLY A 262 49.51 32.61 107.18
C GLY A 262 47.97 32.49 107.15
N ARG A 263 47.25 33.55 106.76
CA ARG A 263 45.77 33.56 106.69
C ARG A 263 45.22 33.02 105.37
N LEU A 264 46.07 32.95 104.34
CA LEU A 264 45.76 32.43 103.01
C LEU A 264 46.75 31.36 102.59
N THR A 265 46.34 30.52 101.64
CA THR A 265 47.26 29.65 100.89
C THR A 265 47.67 30.28 99.55
N GLU A 266 48.75 29.81 98.94
CA GLU A 266 49.14 30.24 97.58
C GLU A 266 48.08 29.87 96.52
N ALA A 267 47.25 28.86 96.79
CA ALA A 267 46.11 28.53 95.94
C ALA A 267 45.00 29.58 96.08
N ASP A 268 44.63 29.96 97.31
CA ASP A 268 43.63 31.01 97.57
C ASP A 268 44.07 32.36 96.98
N ARG A 269 45.35 32.71 97.12
CA ARG A 269 45.92 33.95 96.57
C ARG A 269 45.77 34.00 95.05
N ARG A 270 46.17 32.93 94.35
CA ARG A 270 46.07 32.86 92.89
C ARG A 270 44.63 32.95 92.42
N ASP A 271 43.70 32.31 93.11
CA ASP A 271 42.29 32.37 92.74
C ASP A 271 41.67 33.76 93.00
N LEU A 272 42.02 34.41 94.12
CA LEU A 272 41.56 35.77 94.43
C LEU A 272 42.05 36.83 93.45
N LEU A 273 43.28 36.68 92.93
CA LEU A 273 43.82 37.57 91.90
C LEU A 273 43.06 37.49 90.57
N LEU A 274 42.34 36.39 90.34
CA LEU A 274 41.50 36.16 89.17
C LEU A 274 40.06 36.65 89.37
N ALA A 275 39.74 37.28 90.51
CA ALA A 275 38.43 37.88 90.72
C ALA A 275 38.20 39.05 89.75
N ASP A 276 37.05 39.06 89.09
CA ASP A 276 36.73 40.08 88.07
C ASP A 276 36.61 41.47 88.70
N LEU A 277 36.05 41.52 89.90
CA LEU A 277 35.85 42.76 90.65
C LEU A 277 35.98 42.54 92.16
N VAL A 278 36.81 43.36 92.80
CA VAL A 278 36.86 43.47 94.26
C VAL A 278 36.61 44.91 94.66
N LEU A 279 35.62 45.12 95.52
CA LEU A 279 35.20 46.42 96.03
C LEU A 279 35.47 46.50 97.52
N GLN A 280 35.82 47.70 97.99
CA GLN A 280 35.79 48.07 99.39
C GLN A 280 34.70 49.12 99.59
N GLY A 281 33.83 48.95 100.57
CA GLY A 281 32.79 49.91 100.90
C GLY A 281 32.48 49.92 102.40
N ARG A 282 31.40 50.59 102.75
CA ARG A 282 30.88 50.69 104.11
C ARG A 282 29.44 50.20 104.15
N ARG A 283 29.13 49.30 105.08
CA ARG A 283 27.79 48.78 105.36
C ARG A 283 27.67 48.64 106.88
N ASP A 284 26.55 49.07 107.44
CA ASP A 284 26.28 49.02 108.89
C ASP A 284 27.43 49.58 109.75
N ASP A 285 27.97 50.72 109.31
CA ASP A 285 29.13 51.42 109.88
C ASP A 285 30.48 50.67 109.94
N GLN A 286 30.55 49.49 109.31
CA GLN A 286 31.77 48.70 109.17
C GLN A 286 32.34 48.78 107.76
N THR A 287 33.66 48.61 107.63
CA THR A 287 34.31 48.47 106.31
C THR A 287 34.14 47.03 105.83
N VAL A 288 33.50 46.86 104.68
CA VAL A 288 33.12 45.57 104.11
C VAL A 288 33.73 45.48 102.71
N TYR A 289 34.23 44.31 102.33
CA TYR A 289 34.62 44.04 100.95
C TYR A 289 33.50 43.33 100.19
N LEU A 290 33.52 43.42 98.87
CA LEU A 290 32.64 42.64 98.02
C LEU A 290 33.46 42.08 96.87
N VAL A 291 33.32 40.79 96.61
CA VAL A 291 33.91 40.13 95.43
C VAL A 291 32.77 39.82 94.49
N ALA A 292 32.90 40.25 93.23
CA ALA A 292 31.93 39.94 92.19
C ALA A 292 32.57 39.19 91.02
N GLU A 293 31.92 38.11 90.61
CA GLU A 293 32.15 37.45 89.31
C GLU A 293 31.21 38.07 88.27
N VAL A 294 31.73 38.37 87.07
CA VAL A 294 30.99 39.05 85.99
C VAL A 294 30.91 38.15 84.77
N SER A 295 29.69 37.84 84.31
CA SER A 295 29.47 37.02 83.11
C SER A 295 28.27 37.53 82.30
N GLY A 296 28.27 37.33 80.98
CA GLY A 296 27.07 37.59 80.17
C GLY A 296 25.90 36.68 80.55
N LEU A 297 26.20 35.41 80.84
CA LEU A 297 25.26 34.43 81.36
C LEU A 297 25.79 33.89 82.69
N ILE A 298 25.14 34.25 83.79
CA ILE A 298 25.55 33.81 85.12
C ILE A 298 25.28 32.32 85.27
N SER A 299 26.33 31.57 85.62
CA SER A 299 26.33 30.12 85.79
C SER A 299 26.49 29.70 87.25
N GLU A 300 26.21 28.43 87.57
CA GLU A 300 26.46 27.87 88.91
C GLU A 300 27.94 27.97 89.32
N ASP A 301 28.85 27.87 88.35
CA ASP A 301 30.29 28.02 88.58
C ASP A 301 30.66 29.45 88.97
N ASP A 302 30.02 30.47 88.38
CA ASP A 302 30.22 31.87 88.76
C ASP A 302 29.77 32.11 90.21
N VAL A 303 28.64 31.51 90.62
CA VAL A 303 28.15 31.56 92.00
C VAL A 303 29.13 30.89 92.96
N ARG A 304 29.65 29.71 92.61
CA ARG A 304 30.65 29.00 93.41
C ARG A 304 31.94 29.81 93.56
N ARG A 305 32.50 30.32 92.45
CA ARG A 305 33.71 31.15 92.47
C ARG A 305 33.52 32.41 93.33
N ALA A 306 32.39 33.10 93.20
CA ALA A 306 32.09 34.26 94.02
C ALA A 306 32.10 33.95 95.52
N VAL A 307 31.52 32.81 95.93
CA VAL A 307 31.49 32.37 97.34
C VAL A 307 32.89 32.02 97.84
N ASP A 308 33.60 31.18 97.11
CA ASP A 308 34.92 30.68 97.53
C ASP A 308 35.91 31.85 97.66
N ARG A 309 35.90 32.77 96.67
CA ARG A 309 36.71 33.99 96.67
C ARG A 309 36.30 34.94 97.79
N ALA A 310 35.00 35.16 98.03
CA ALA A 310 34.57 36.01 99.14
C ALA A 310 35.03 35.46 100.50
N GLN A 311 34.92 34.14 100.73
CA GLN A 311 35.39 33.49 101.95
C GLN A 311 36.90 33.60 102.12
N ALA A 312 37.66 33.41 101.04
CA ALA A 312 39.10 33.57 101.06
C ALA A 312 39.49 35.03 101.40
N LEU A 313 38.86 36.02 100.75
CA LEU A 313 39.13 37.42 101.04
C LEU A 313 38.73 37.83 102.47
N ALA A 314 37.68 37.20 103.04
CA ALA A 314 37.30 37.40 104.42
C ALA A 314 38.40 36.93 105.39
N ARG A 315 38.97 35.73 105.16
CA ARG A 315 40.12 35.25 105.93
C ARG A 315 41.34 36.16 105.77
N ALA A 316 41.57 36.68 104.57
CA ALA A 316 42.69 37.55 104.28
C ALA A 316 42.61 38.87 105.05
N THR A 317 41.43 39.48 105.08
CA THR A 317 41.25 40.85 105.57
C THR A 317 40.81 40.94 107.03
N ASP A 318 40.35 39.83 107.61
CA ASP A 318 39.64 39.79 108.90
C ASP A 318 38.45 40.79 108.93
N ARG A 319 37.81 40.97 107.77
CA ARG A 319 36.64 41.84 107.60
C ARG A 319 35.51 41.08 106.90
N PRO A 320 34.25 41.51 107.08
CA PRO A 320 33.14 40.93 106.34
C PRO A 320 33.34 41.11 104.83
N VAL A 321 33.06 40.05 104.06
CA VAL A 321 33.10 40.07 102.60
C VAL A 321 31.81 39.53 102.04
N ILE A 322 31.24 40.25 101.07
CA ILE A 322 30.03 39.88 100.37
C ILE A 322 30.42 39.18 99.06
N ALA A 323 29.84 38.00 98.83
CA ALA A 323 29.89 37.34 97.52
C ALA A 323 28.82 37.92 96.61
N ALA A 324 29.18 38.22 95.36
CA ALA A 324 28.26 38.68 94.36
C ALA A 324 28.51 38.01 93.00
N VAL A 325 27.45 37.86 92.22
CA VAL A 325 27.52 37.54 90.79
C VAL A 325 26.82 38.65 90.03
N ALA A 326 27.38 39.03 88.90
CA ALA A 326 26.88 40.12 88.10
C ALA A 326 26.87 39.74 86.62
N GLY A 327 25.88 40.22 85.87
CA GLY A 327 25.73 39.83 84.47
C GLY A 327 24.48 40.35 83.80
N GLU A 328 24.29 40.04 82.52
CA GLU A 328 23.09 40.45 81.79
C GLU A 328 21.94 39.45 82.01
N THR A 329 22.25 38.15 81.95
CA THR A 329 21.25 37.08 82.09
C THR A 329 21.51 36.22 83.32
N LEU A 330 20.48 36.04 84.14
CA LEU A 330 20.48 35.14 85.29
C LEU A 330 19.38 34.08 85.12
N PRO A 331 19.74 32.81 84.86
CA PRO A 331 18.79 31.69 84.89
C PRO A 331 18.14 31.53 86.28
N THR A 332 16.86 31.13 86.31
CA THR A 332 16.07 31.06 87.56
C THR A 332 16.58 30.00 88.53
N ASP A 333 17.10 28.89 88.02
CA ASP A 333 17.77 27.83 88.77
C ASP A 333 19.06 28.33 89.43
N VAL A 334 19.90 29.05 88.68
CA VAL A 334 21.14 29.66 89.20
C VAL A 334 20.82 30.75 90.22
N GLN A 335 19.76 31.53 90.01
CA GLN A 335 19.27 32.52 90.99
C GLN A 335 18.90 31.86 92.33
N ALA A 336 18.20 30.73 92.29
CA ALA A 336 17.82 29.99 93.49
C ALA A 336 19.06 29.45 94.23
N LEU A 337 20.05 28.94 93.50
CA LEU A 337 21.33 28.50 94.06
C LEU A 337 22.09 29.67 94.72
N ALA A 338 22.16 30.81 94.04
CA ALA A 338 22.82 32.01 94.55
C ALA A 338 22.18 32.50 95.85
N ALA A 339 20.84 32.52 95.92
CA ALA A 339 20.12 32.85 97.13
C ALA A 339 20.44 31.87 98.28
N GLN A 340 20.41 30.55 98.01
CA GLN A 340 20.75 29.52 99.00
C GLN A 340 22.19 29.68 99.55
N ARG A 341 23.12 30.17 98.72
CA ARG A 341 24.53 30.36 99.06
C ARG A 341 24.86 31.74 99.64
N GLY A 342 23.86 32.61 99.80
CA GLY A 342 24.08 33.95 100.34
C GLY A 342 24.73 34.94 99.37
N VAL A 343 24.63 34.69 98.06
CA VAL A 343 25.29 35.46 97.00
C VAL A 343 24.36 36.52 96.41
N TRP A 344 24.81 37.77 96.38
CA TRP A 344 24.07 38.86 95.77
C TRP A 344 24.10 38.74 94.26
N CYS A 345 22.95 38.87 93.59
CA CYS A 345 22.89 38.84 92.13
C CYS A 345 22.61 40.23 91.57
N ILE A 346 23.41 40.69 90.61
CA ILE A 346 23.29 42.02 90.01
C ILE A 346 23.10 41.88 88.50
N THR A 347 21.88 42.12 88.03
CA THR A 347 21.56 42.08 86.60
C THR A 347 21.06 43.44 86.10
N ASP A 348 21.78 44.04 85.16
CA ASP A 348 21.40 45.29 84.48
C ASP A 348 20.80 46.40 85.38
N GLY A 349 21.38 46.59 86.56
CA GLY A 349 20.97 47.64 87.51
C GLY A 349 19.91 47.21 88.53
N HIS A 350 19.41 45.98 88.43
CA HIS A 350 18.62 45.34 89.47
C HIS A 350 19.53 44.56 90.41
N VAL A 351 19.36 44.80 91.70
CA VAL A 351 20.07 44.08 92.76
C VAL A 351 19.10 43.16 93.44
N LEU A 352 19.37 41.86 93.36
CA LEU A 352 18.64 40.83 94.05
C LEU A 352 19.43 40.47 95.31
N SER A 353 18.84 40.82 96.46
CA SER A 353 19.38 40.44 97.76
C SER A 353 19.24 38.93 97.96
N PRO A 354 20.26 38.25 98.49
CA PRO A 354 20.16 36.86 98.93
C PRO A 354 19.43 36.80 100.29
N ALA A 355 18.37 37.58 100.47
CA ALA A 355 17.69 37.75 101.76
C ALA A 355 17.36 36.40 102.40
N PRO A 356 17.33 36.32 103.75
CA PRO A 356 17.05 35.06 104.44
C PRO A 356 15.69 34.45 104.05
#